data_AF-A0AAU4A080-F1
#
_entry.id   AF-A0AAU4A080-F1
#
_cell.length_a   1.000
_cell.length_b   1.000
_cell.length_c   1.000
_cell.angle_alpha   90.00
_cell.angle_beta   90.00
_cell.angle_gamma   90.00
#
_symmetry.space_group_name_H-M   'P 1'
#
loop_
_entity.id
_entity.type
_entity.pdbx_description
1 polymer ?
#
loop_
_entity_poly.entity_id
_entity_poly.type
_entity_poly.pdbx_seq_one_letter_code
_entity_poly.pdbx_strand_id
1 'polypeptide(L)'
;MYNISSSGTSSINGYTNNKLIGIGYFKADGDTLEAVDPSSDGYGISAYLGTSPVREASTYGHSAPYTVNKGGNLPEGKKYSFWICVGGSSGQICSDVKTVTS
;
A
#
# COMPACT_ATOMS: atom_id res chain seq x y z
N MET A 1 19.02 -0.04 -27.37
CA MET A 1 18.19 0.87 -26.54
C MET A 1 17.79 0.08 -25.31
N TYR A 2 18.32 0.41 -24.15
CA TYR A 2 17.88 -0.20 -22.89
C TYR A 2 16.91 0.79 -22.24
N ASN A 3 15.62 0.45 -22.23
CA ASN A 3 14.63 1.22 -21.51
C ASN A 3 14.86 0.99 -20.02
N ILE A 4 15.20 2.06 -19.30
CA ILE A 4 15.21 2.07 -17.84
C ILE A 4 13.77 2.41 -17.40
N SER A 5 13.03 1.44 -16.90
CA SER A 5 11.96 1.61 -15.90
C SER A 5 12.46 0.87 -14.65
N SER A 6 12.31 1.29 -13.39
CA SER A 6 11.17 1.97 -12.77
C SER A 6 11.54 2.53 -11.36
N SER A 7 12.23 3.66 -11.27
CA SER A 7 12.57 4.26 -9.95
C SER A 7 11.39 4.90 -9.19
N GLY A 8 10.14 4.58 -9.57
CA GLY A 8 8.95 5.23 -9.05
C GLY A 8 8.46 4.56 -7.75
N THR A 9 8.65 5.24 -6.62
CA THR A 9 7.84 4.95 -5.42
C THR A 9 6.55 5.77 -5.48
N SER A 10 5.41 5.09 -5.40
CA SER A 10 4.11 5.72 -5.22
C SER A 10 3.64 5.52 -3.79
N SER A 11 3.09 6.57 -3.17
CA SER A 11 2.46 6.47 -1.86
C SER A 11 1.03 6.99 -1.87
N ILE A 12 0.25 6.54 -0.89
CA ILE A 12 -1.05 7.10 -0.50
C ILE A 12 -1.04 7.24 1.03
N ASN A 13 -1.36 8.43 1.52
CA ASN A 13 -1.51 8.70 2.94
C ASN A 13 -2.94 8.43 3.39
N GLY A 14 -3.10 7.68 4.47
CA GLY A 14 -4.38 7.41 5.11
C GLY A 14 -4.67 8.42 6.21
N TYR A 15 -5.83 9.07 6.15
CA TYR A 15 -6.25 10.04 7.16
C TYR A 15 -7.62 9.68 7.76
N THR A 16 -7.81 9.92 9.05
CA THR A 16 -9.14 10.13 9.65
C THR A 16 -9.10 11.39 10.50
N ASN A 17 -10.18 12.17 10.46
CA ASN A 17 -10.31 13.44 11.21
C ASN A 17 -9.09 14.36 11.04
N ASN A 18 -8.57 14.48 9.81
CA ASN A 18 -7.36 15.22 9.43
C ASN A 18 -6.05 14.76 10.10
N LYS A 19 -6.04 13.63 10.79
CA LYS A 19 -4.84 13.02 11.38
C LYS A 19 -4.32 11.93 10.44
N LEU A 20 -3.00 11.91 10.20
CA LEU A 20 -2.34 10.83 9.49
C LEU A 20 -2.35 9.56 10.35
N ILE A 21 -2.81 8.45 9.78
CA ILE A 21 -2.98 7.16 10.45
C ILE A 21 -2.06 6.10 9.88
N GLY A 22 -1.71 6.23 8.60
CA GLY A 22 -0.81 5.28 7.98
C GLY A 22 -0.47 5.68 6.56
N ILE A 23 0.48 4.97 5.99
CA ILE A 23 0.92 5.18 4.61
C ILE A 23 1.01 3.83 3.91
N GLY A 24 0.46 3.76 2.70
CA GLY A 24 0.75 2.66 1.78
C GLY A 24 1.78 3.09 0.75
N TYR A 25 2.67 2.17 0.37
CA TYR A 25 3.64 2.37 -0.69
C TYR A 25 3.57 1.26 -1.74
N PHE A 26 3.78 1.62 -2.99
CA PHE A 26 4.20 0.71 -4.05
C PHE A 26 5.57 1.17 -4.57
N LYS A 27 6.56 0.30 -4.44
CA LYS A 27 7.93 0.48 -4.91
C LYS A 27 8.08 -0.36 -6.18
N ALA A 28 8.09 0.29 -7.34
CA ALA A 28 8.22 -0.41 -8.61
C ALA A 28 9.59 -1.10 -8.72
N ASP A 29 10.65 -0.45 -8.24
CA ASP A 29 11.93 -1.10 -8.00
C ASP A 29 11.79 -2.16 -6.88
N GLY A 30 11.77 -3.43 -7.30
CA GLY A 30 11.55 -4.59 -6.44
C GLY A 30 10.08 -5.00 -6.26
N ASP A 31 9.15 -4.41 -7.04
CA ASP A 31 7.72 -4.74 -7.04
C ASP A 31 7.11 -4.92 -5.64
N THR A 32 7.45 -4.02 -4.73
CA THR A 32 7.13 -4.20 -3.31
C THR A 32 5.97 -3.31 -2.90
N LEU A 33 4.94 -3.95 -2.35
CA LEU A 33 3.82 -3.30 -1.69
C LEU A 33 4.13 -3.20 -0.19
N GLU A 34 3.89 -2.05 0.43
CA GLU A 34 4.19 -1.82 1.84
C GLU A 34 3.05 -1.04 2.50
N ALA A 35 2.79 -1.35 3.78
CA ALA A 35 1.84 -0.65 4.62
C ALA A 35 2.51 -0.29 5.95
N VAL A 36 2.40 0.97 6.35
CA VAL A 36 3.04 1.56 7.54
C VAL A 36 1.97 2.14 8.44
N ASP A 37 1.91 1.63 9.66
CA ASP A 37 1.07 2.11 10.75
C ASP A 37 1.97 2.69 11.85
N PRO A 38 2.16 4.01 11.92
CA PRO A 38 3.11 4.63 12.83
C PRO A 38 2.58 4.86 14.25
N SER A 39 1.28 4.73 14.51
CA SER A 39 0.67 5.27 15.74
C SER A 39 -0.36 4.34 16.37
N SER A 40 -0.28 4.15 17.68
CA SER A 40 -1.28 3.38 18.43
C SER A 40 -2.56 4.19 18.64
N ASP A 41 -3.37 4.30 17.60
CA ASP A 41 -4.65 5.01 17.61
C ASP A 41 -5.87 4.10 17.38
N GLY A 42 -5.63 2.79 17.37
CA GLY A 42 -6.65 1.76 17.23
C GLY A 42 -7.06 1.49 15.78
N TYR A 43 -6.44 2.17 14.81
CA TYR A 43 -6.59 1.85 13.40
C TYR A 43 -5.45 0.95 12.91
N GLY A 44 -5.70 0.27 11.80
CA GLY A 44 -4.67 -0.36 10.98
C GLY A 44 -4.80 0.10 9.52
N ILE A 45 -3.77 -0.16 8.73
CA ILE A 45 -3.74 0.16 7.31
C ILE A 45 -3.46 -1.10 6.48
N SER A 46 -4.17 -1.20 5.37
CA SER A 46 -3.93 -2.22 4.34
C SER A 46 -3.65 -1.56 3.01
N ALA A 47 -2.54 -1.90 2.40
CA ALA A 47 -2.19 -1.55 1.04
C ALA A 47 -2.54 -2.69 0.11
N TYR A 48 -3.07 -2.37 -1.06
CA TYR A 48 -3.52 -3.34 -2.05
C TYR A 48 -2.97 -3.03 -3.44
N LEU A 49 -2.61 -4.08 -4.17
CA LEU A 49 -2.23 -4.00 -5.58
C LEU A 49 -3.09 -4.96 -6.40
N GLY A 50 -3.66 -4.45 -7.50
CA GLY A 50 -4.59 -5.14 -8.40
C GLY A 50 -3.93 -6.22 -9.26
N THR A 51 -3.30 -7.21 -8.62
CA THR A 51 -2.84 -8.46 -9.23
C THR A 51 -3.93 -9.53 -9.14
N SER A 52 -3.69 -10.73 -9.70
CA SER A 52 -4.59 -11.88 -9.57
C SER A 52 -3.82 -13.08 -9.00
N PRO A 53 -4.06 -13.49 -7.73
CA PRO A 53 -4.94 -12.83 -6.74
C PRO A 53 -4.41 -11.45 -6.32
N VAL A 54 -5.27 -10.63 -5.71
CA VAL A 54 -4.91 -9.29 -5.19
C VAL A 54 -3.76 -9.44 -4.20
N ARG A 55 -2.73 -8.60 -4.35
CA ARG A 55 -1.63 -8.54 -3.38
C ARG A 55 -2.02 -7.55 -2.29
N GLU A 56 -1.88 -7.99 -1.05
CA GLU A 56 -2.23 -7.23 0.14
C GLU A 56 -1.06 -7.22 1.12
N ALA A 57 -0.75 -6.04 1.67
CA ALA A 57 0.12 -5.84 2.81
C ALA A 57 -0.70 -5.12 3.89
N SER A 58 -0.93 -5.76 5.04
CA SER A 58 -1.86 -5.27 6.08
C SER A 58 -1.25 -5.26 7.47
N THR A 59 -1.41 -4.15 8.19
CA THR A 59 -1.02 -4.02 9.60
C THR A 59 -2.13 -4.46 10.56
N TYR A 60 -3.30 -4.87 10.07
CA TYR A 60 -4.42 -5.28 10.91
C TYR A 60 -4.05 -6.43 11.83
N GLY A 61 -4.47 -6.33 13.10
CA GLY A 61 -4.20 -7.33 14.13
C GLY A 61 -2.82 -7.18 14.79
N HIS A 62 -2.01 -6.20 14.37
CA HIS A 62 -0.73 -5.88 14.99
C HIS A 62 -0.81 -4.57 15.78
N SER A 63 -0.04 -4.48 16.87
CA SER A 63 0.08 -3.25 17.64
C SER A 63 1.02 -2.29 16.93
N ALA A 64 0.56 -1.06 16.66
CA ALA A 64 1.39 0.01 16.14
C ALA A 64 2.48 0.45 17.16
N PRO A 65 3.67 0.92 16.71
CA PRO A 65 4.06 1.08 15.31
C PRO A 65 4.34 -0.26 14.63
N TYR A 66 3.84 -0.43 13.40
CA TYR A 66 4.01 -1.66 12.64
C TYR A 66 4.15 -1.37 11.14
N THR A 67 5.08 -2.08 10.51
CA THR A 67 5.31 -2.02 9.06
C THR A 67 5.30 -3.43 8.51
N VAL A 68 4.59 -3.62 7.40
CA VAL A 68 4.59 -4.88 6.66
C VAL A 68 4.83 -4.60 5.19
N ASN A 69 5.52 -5.51 4.53
CA ASN A 69 5.72 -5.47 3.09
C ASN A 69 5.40 -6.82 2.45
N LYS A 70 5.10 -6.77 1.16
CA LYS A 70 4.85 -7.93 0.31
C LYS A 70 5.42 -7.68 -1.07
N GLY A 71 6.50 -8.38 -1.39
CA GLY A 71 7.10 -8.38 -2.71
C GLY A 71 6.44 -9.37 -3.68
N GLY A 72 7.02 -9.45 -4.87
CA GLY A 72 6.71 -10.47 -5.87
C GLY A 72 6.80 -9.88 -7.27
N ASN A 73 7.50 -10.56 -8.17
CA ASN A 73 7.76 -10.05 -9.50
C ASN A 73 6.46 -9.77 -10.27
N LEU A 74 6.45 -8.64 -10.95
CA LEU A 74 5.39 -8.21 -11.85
C LEU A 74 5.96 -8.11 -13.27
N PRO A 75 5.12 -8.30 -14.29
CA PRO A 75 5.52 -7.96 -15.64
C PRO A 75 5.82 -6.45 -15.77
N GLU A 76 7.05 -6.15 -16.19
CA GLU A 76 7.56 -4.81 -16.46
C GLU A 76 6.68 -4.04 -17.47
N GLY A 77 6.51 -2.74 -17.23
CA GLY A 77 5.76 -1.81 -18.06
C GLY A 77 4.24 -1.96 -17.96
N LYS A 78 3.73 -2.87 -17.12
CA LYS A 78 2.28 -3.03 -16.91
C LYS A 78 1.75 -2.09 -15.84
N LYS A 79 0.52 -1.64 -16.07
CA LYS A 79 -0.24 -0.81 -15.14
C LYS A 79 -1.01 -1.69 -14.15
N TYR A 80 -0.99 -1.28 -12.89
CA TYR A 80 -1.72 -1.91 -11.79
C TYR A 80 -2.54 -0.86 -11.04
N SER A 81 -3.62 -1.32 -10.42
CA SER A 81 -4.39 -0.51 -9.48
C SER A 81 -3.74 -0.59 -8.10
N PHE A 82 -3.52 0.54 -7.45
CA PHE A 82 -2.95 0.66 -6.11
C PHE A 82 -3.88 1.49 -5.24
N TRP A 83 -4.25 0.99 -4.06
CA TRP A 83 -5.10 1.71 -3.12
C TRP A 83 -4.76 1.29 -1.68
N ILE A 84 -5.24 2.07 -0.72
CA ILE A 84 -5.16 1.72 0.71
C ILE A 84 -6.56 1.70 1.32
N CYS A 85 -6.70 0.97 2.42
CA CYS A 85 -7.83 1.10 3.32
C CYS A 85 -7.33 1.32 4.74
N VAL A 86 -7.97 2.26 5.44
CA VAL A 86 -7.73 2.58 6.86
C VAL A 86 -8.96 2.16 7.63
N GLY A 87 -8.79 1.54 8.79
CA GLY A 87 -9.93 1.03 9.53
C GLY A 87 -9.55 0.21 10.73
N GLY A 88 -10.44 -0.69 11.12
CA GLY A 88 -10.24 -1.70 12.15
C GLY A 88 -11.26 -2.82 11.98
N SER A 89 -11.41 -3.68 12.99
CA SER A 89 -12.39 -4.77 12.99
C SER A 89 -13.85 -4.31 12.85
N SER A 90 -14.14 -3.03 13.12
CA SER A 90 -15.47 -2.42 13.07
C SER A 90 -15.82 -1.78 11.71
N GLY A 91 -14.88 -1.69 10.77
CA GLY A 91 -15.11 -1.09 9.45
C GLY A 91 -13.85 -0.50 8.83
N GLN A 92 -13.86 -0.35 7.51
CA GLN A 92 -12.74 0.15 6.73
C GLN A 92 -13.20 1.23 5.74
N ILE A 93 -12.38 2.26 5.55
CA ILE A 93 -12.56 3.31 4.55
C ILE A 93 -11.36 3.23 3.59
N CYS A 94 -11.66 3.10 2.31
CA CYS A 94 -10.64 2.99 1.27
C CYS A 94 -10.41 4.31 0.55
N SER A 95 -9.17 4.53 0.12
CA SER A 95 -8.83 5.64 -0.76
C SER A 95 -9.39 5.42 -2.17
N ASP A 96 -9.36 6.48 -2.97
CA ASP A 96 -9.44 6.33 -4.41
C ASP A 96 -8.29 5.44 -4.93
N VAL A 97 -8.52 4.82 -6.08
CA VAL A 97 -7.53 3.98 -6.74
C VAL A 97 -6.55 4.83 -7.53
N LYS A 98 -5.26 4.59 -7.31
CA LYS A 98 -4.15 5.16 -8.09
C LYS A 98 -3.63 4.14 -9.09
N THR A 99 -3.41 4.54 -10.34
CA THR A 99 -2.69 3.69 -11.30
C THR A 99 -1.19 3.81 -11.09
N VAL A 100 -0.51 2.68 -10.96
CA VAL A 100 0.95 2.56 -10.86
C VAL A 100 1.49 1.67 -11.96
N THR A 101 2.76 1.79 -12.30
CA THR A 101 3.44 0.96 -13.30
C THR A 101 4.58 0.24 -12.62
N SER A 102 4.68 -1.07 -12.85
CA SER A 102 5.89 -1.87 -12.56
C SER A 102 6.94 -1.54 -13.61
#